data_AF-A0A7X1NSK8-F1
#
_entry.id   AF-A0A7X1NSK8-F1
#
_cell.length_a   1.000
_cell.length_b   1.000
_cell.length_c   1.000
_cell.angle_alpha   90.00
_cell.angle_beta   90.00
_cell.angle_gamma   90.00
#
_symmetry.space_group_name_H-M   'P 1'
#
loop_
_entity.id
_entity.type
_entity.pdbx_description
1 polymer ?
#
loop_
_entity_poly.entity_id
_entity_poly.type
_entity_poly.pdbx_seq_one_letter_code
_entity_poly.pdbx_strand_id
1 'polypeptide(L)'
;MNLFRKPASSVPEVVLAEPDHAWKVLATTNEWIRHADAKTGVTLAFVGVTGTTLFNLVKDEMEWSPLLNILVFADLLALVLAITFAYFALSPRTKTRAERRKWVQRRKGQPQSDATTAGKAAQQDQINLLFFGHIATHYKDQGPSYHEVLTLITKDRERLTGQIAAQIHENSHVATNKFKYVDRAIKAELAAVAVLIGIVISVIVGH
;
A
#
# COMPACT_ATOMS: atom_id res chain seq x y z
N MET A 1 -29.52 29.23 -47.66
CA MET A 1 -29.33 29.56 -46.24
C MET A 1 -28.40 28.52 -45.63
N ASN A 2 -27.11 28.87 -45.53
CA ASN A 2 -26.09 28.07 -44.85
C ASN A 2 -26.33 28.09 -43.34
N LEU A 3 -26.00 26.99 -42.65
CA LEU A 3 -25.36 26.89 -41.32
C LEU A 3 -25.92 25.71 -40.51
N PHE A 4 -25.53 24.49 -40.86
CA PHE A 4 -25.19 23.45 -39.87
C PHE A 4 -24.17 22.50 -40.49
N ARG A 5 -23.00 23.06 -40.83
CA ARG A 5 -21.80 22.26 -41.00
C ARG A 5 -21.45 21.74 -39.62
N LYS A 6 -21.84 20.50 -39.33
CA LYS A 6 -21.30 19.74 -38.19
C LYS A 6 -19.78 19.91 -38.27
N PRO A 7 -19.10 20.49 -37.26
CA PRO A 7 -17.65 20.53 -37.29
C PRO A 7 -17.22 19.08 -37.48
N ALA A 8 -16.38 18.85 -38.49
CA ALA A 8 -15.74 17.57 -38.66
C ALA A 8 -15.28 17.14 -37.28
N SER A 9 -15.77 16.01 -36.77
CA SER A 9 -15.18 15.42 -35.59
C SER A 9 -13.71 15.32 -35.93
N SER A 10 -12.89 16.17 -35.33
CA SER A 10 -11.46 15.99 -35.33
C SER A 10 -11.32 14.60 -34.77
N VAL A 11 -11.05 13.64 -35.66
CA VAL A 11 -10.51 12.33 -35.30
C VAL A 11 -9.50 12.67 -34.22
N PRO A 12 -9.69 12.21 -32.97
CA PRO A 12 -8.81 12.64 -31.89
C PRO A 12 -7.40 12.42 -32.40
N GLU A 13 -6.64 13.52 -32.46
CA GLU A 13 -5.20 13.52 -32.66
C GLU A 13 -4.70 12.27 -31.97
N VAL A 14 -4.10 11.35 -32.73
CA VAL A 14 -3.64 10.05 -32.22
C VAL A 14 -2.99 10.35 -30.89
N VAL A 15 -3.66 10.00 -29.78
CA VAL A 15 -3.21 10.42 -28.45
C VAL A 15 -1.99 9.58 -28.19
N LEU A 16 -0.85 10.08 -28.67
CA LEU A 16 0.42 9.41 -28.54
C LEU A 16 0.61 9.20 -27.05
N ALA A 17 1.03 7.99 -26.68
CA ALA A 17 1.33 7.69 -25.30
C ALA A 17 2.35 8.72 -24.78
N GLU A 18 1.94 9.54 -23.81
CA GLU A 18 2.77 10.56 -23.17
C GLU A 18 3.30 10.01 -21.85
N PRO A 19 4.51 9.43 -21.83
CA PRO A 19 5.04 8.77 -20.65
C PRO A 19 5.21 9.73 -19.45
N ASP A 20 5.41 11.02 -19.68
CA ASP A 20 5.59 12.02 -18.61
C ASP A 20 4.36 12.17 -17.72
N HIS A 21 3.16 12.12 -18.32
CA HIS A 21 1.92 12.14 -17.54
C HIS A 21 1.77 10.86 -16.72
N ALA A 22 2.11 9.70 -17.29
CA ALA A 22 2.11 8.44 -16.57
C ALA A 22 3.10 8.46 -15.39
N TRP A 23 4.32 9.00 -15.59
CA TRP A 23 5.32 9.14 -14.53
C TRP A 23 4.84 10.03 -13.39
N LYS A 24 4.18 11.16 -13.68
CA LYS A 24 3.60 12.04 -12.66
C LYS A 24 2.55 11.33 -11.81
N VAL A 25 1.68 10.54 -12.44
CA VAL A 25 0.68 9.75 -11.71
C VAL A 25 1.36 8.70 -10.84
N LEU A 26 2.37 7.99 -11.35
CA LEU A 26 3.13 7.03 -10.55
C LEU A 26 3.81 7.68 -9.34
N ALA A 27 4.44 8.83 -9.54
CA ALA A 27 5.06 9.60 -8.46
C ALA A 27 4.01 10.01 -7.40
N THR A 28 2.84 10.45 -7.85
CA THR A 28 1.71 10.79 -6.98
C THR A 28 1.25 9.58 -6.18
N THR A 29 1.06 8.42 -6.81
CA THR A 29 0.69 7.17 -6.12
C THR A 29 1.75 6.76 -5.08
N ASN A 30 3.03 6.90 -5.40
CA ASN A 30 4.11 6.62 -4.45
C ASN A 30 4.08 7.57 -3.25
N GLU A 31 3.73 8.83 -3.46
CA GLU A 31 3.59 9.81 -2.38
C GLU A 31 2.44 9.45 -1.42
N TRP A 32 1.30 8.97 -1.95
CA TRP A 32 0.20 8.46 -1.12
C TRP A 32 0.65 7.29 -0.23
N ILE A 33 1.49 6.39 -0.73
CA ILE A 33 2.06 5.30 0.06
C ILE A 33 2.94 5.84 1.20
N ARG A 34 3.84 6.78 0.89
CA ARG A 34 4.71 7.42 1.89
C ARG A 34 3.90 8.12 2.97
N HIS A 35 2.85 8.83 2.58
CA HIS A 35 1.94 9.49 3.52
C HIS A 35 1.24 8.49 4.45
N ALA A 36 0.80 7.34 3.95
CA ALA A 36 0.24 6.27 4.78
C ALA A 36 1.28 5.67 5.76
N ASP A 37 2.53 5.50 5.32
CA ASP A 37 3.62 5.00 6.17
C ASP A 37 3.99 6.00 7.27
N ALA A 38 4.02 7.30 6.94
CA ALA A 38 4.24 8.37 7.90
C ALA A 38 3.13 8.41 8.97
N LYS A 39 1.86 8.33 8.57
CA LYS A 39 0.73 8.23 9.51
C LYS A 39 0.87 7.02 10.43
N THR A 40 1.24 5.87 9.88
CA THR A 40 1.42 4.64 10.67
C THR A 40 2.54 4.79 11.69
N GLY A 41 3.67 5.39 11.30
CA GLY A 41 4.78 5.69 12.21
C GLY A 41 4.37 6.64 13.34
N VAL A 42 3.63 7.70 13.02
CA VAL A 42 3.07 8.63 14.02
C VAL A 42 2.12 7.90 14.98
N THR A 43 1.20 7.07 14.47
CA THR A 43 0.28 6.29 15.32
C THR A 43 1.03 5.38 16.30
N LEU A 44 2.09 4.69 15.86
CA LEU A 44 2.90 3.84 16.74
C LEU A 44 3.63 4.63 17.83
N ALA A 45 4.07 5.86 17.53
CA ALA A 45 4.66 6.73 18.54
C ALA A 45 3.63 7.10 19.63
N PHE A 46 2.40 7.43 19.22
CA PHE A 46 1.31 7.70 20.17
C PHE A 46 0.96 6.48 21.03
N VAL A 47 0.82 5.29 20.42
CA VAL A 47 0.64 4.02 21.15
C VAL A 47 1.69 3.86 22.25
N GLY A 48 2.96 4.16 21.97
CA GLY A 48 4.05 4.06 22.94
C GLY A 48 3.91 5.07 24.10
N VAL A 49 3.51 6.30 23.80
CA VAL A 49 3.24 7.34 24.82
C VAL A 49 2.03 6.97 25.69
N THR A 50 0.94 6.52 25.07
CA THR A 50 -0.29 6.08 25.74
C THR A 50 0.01 4.90 26.67
N GLY A 51 0.71 3.88 26.18
CA GLY A 51 1.12 2.73 27.01
C GLY A 51 2.06 3.09 28.17
N THR A 52 3.02 4.00 27.95
CA THR A 52 3.90 4.48 29.02
C THR A 52 3.12 5.26 30.08
N THR A 53 2.15 6.06 29.65
CA THR A 53 1.30 6.85 30.55
C THR A 53 0.39 5.93 31.38
N LEU A 54 -0.25 4.94 30.73
CA LEU A 54 -1.01 3.89 31.41
C LEU A 54 -0.17 3.20 32.49
N PHE A 55 1.03 2.74 32.14
CA PHE A 55 1.92 2.07 33.09
C PHE A 55 2.23 2.97 34.29
N ASN A 56 2.57 4.24 34.05
CA ASN A 56 2.89 5.18 35.11
C ASN A 56 1.70 5.49 36.04
N LEU A 57 0.47 5.46 35.52
CA LEU A 57 -0.73 5.70 36.33
C LEU A 57 -1.11 4.50 37.20
N VAL A 58 -0.88 3.27 36.72
CA VAL A 58 -1.42 2.06 37.37
C VAL A 58 -0.39 1.33 38.23
N LYS A 59 0.91 1.53 37.99
CA LYS A 59 1.99 0.78 38.66
C LYS A 59 2.05 0.96 40.18
N ASP A 60 1.64 2.13 40.68
CA ASP A 60 1.74 2.49 42.10
C ASP A 60 0.38 2.34 42.83
N GLU A 61 -0.65 1.90 42.12
CA GLU A 61 -1.99 1.68 42.68
C GLU A 61 -2.05 0.41 43.53
N MET A 62 -2.25 0.58 44.84
CA MET A 62 -2.23 -0.50 45.82
C MET A 62 -3.58 -1.24 45.92
N GLU A 63 -4.69 -0.57 45.58
CA GLU A 63 -6.04 -1.16 45.57
C GLU A 63 -6.73 -1.00 44.20
N TRP A 64 -6.87 -2.11 43.48
CA TRP A 64 -7.47 -2.12 42.16
C TRP A 64 -9.00 -2.18 42.26
N SER A 65 -9.66 -1.03 42.09
CA SER A 65 -11.12 -1.00 41.99
C SER A 65 -11.60 -1.81 40.78
N PRO A 66 -12.79 -2.43 40.83
CA PRO A 66 -13.32 -3.18 39.69
C PRO A 66 -13.46 -2.33 38.41
N LEU A 67 -13.79 -1.04 38.54
CA LEU A 67 -13.88 -0.10 37.42
C LEU A 67 -12.51 0.16 36.80
N LEU A 68 -11.49 0.45 37.61
CA LEU A 68 -10.12 0.64 37.15
C LEU A 68 -9.63 -0.61 36.39
N ASN A 69 -9.89 -1.80 36.92
CA ASN A 69 -9.51 -3.05 36.29
C ASN A 69 -10.14 -3.20 34.89
N ILE A 70 -11.45 -2.93 34.76
CA ILE A 70 -12.16 -2.98 33.46
C ILE A 70 -11.56 -1.98 32.47
N LEU A 71 -11.31 -0.74 32.91
CA LEU A 71 -10.75 0.30 32.06
C LEU A 71 -9.33 -0.03 31.59
N VAL A 72 -8.47 -0.56 32.47
CA VAL A 72 -7.11 -0.99 32.11
C VAL A 72 -7.14 -2.10 31.05
N PHE A 73 -7.99 -3.12 31.22
CA PHE A 73 -8.14 -4.17 30.21
C PHE A 73 -8.68 -3.64 28.88
N ALA A 74 -9.62 -2.69 28.92
CA ALA A 74 -10.14 -2.05 27.72
C ALA A 74 -9.07 -1.23 26.98
N ASP A 75 -8.23 -0.50 27.72
CA ASP A 75 -7.11 0.28 27.15
C ASP A 75 -6.06 -0.62 26.51
N LEU A 76 -5.63 -1.67 27.22
CA LEU A 76 -4.69 -2.66 26.69
C LEU A 76 -5.22 -3.33 25.42
N LEU A 77 -6.51 -3.69 25.39
CA LEU A 77 -7.14 -4.25 24.19
C LEU A 77 -7.13 -3.25 23.03
N ALA A 78 -7.46 -1.98 23.28
CA ALA A 78 -7.42 -0.93 22.27
C ALA A 78 -6.00 -0.71 21.71
N LEU A 79 -4.98 -0.67 22.58
CA LEU A 79 -3.57 -0.57 22.19
C LEU A 79 -3.12 -1.77 21.33
N VAL A 80 -3.48 -3.00 21.73
CA VAL A 80 -3.16 -4.21 20.95
C VAL A 80 -3.83 -4.17 19.57
N LEU A 81 -5.08 -3.70 19.49
CA LEU A 81 -5.77 -3.52 18.21
C LEU A 81 -5.09 -2.46 17.34
N ALA A 82 -4.69 -1.32 17.93
CA ALA A 82 -3.97 -0.26 17.23
C ALA A 82 -2.64 -0.77 16.64
N ILE A 83 -1.84 -1.48 17.44
CA ILE A 83 -0.58 -2.11 17.01
C ILE A 83 -0.84 -3.13 15.90
N THR A 84 -1.86 -3.96 16.04
CA THR A 84 -2.21 -4.99 15.06
C THR A 84 -2.59 -4.37 13.71
N PHE A 85 -3.41 -3.31 13.71
CA PHE A 85 -3.76 -2.60 12.49
C PHE A 85 -2.57 -1.84 11.89
N ALA A 86 -1.72 -1.21 12.71
CA ALA A 86 -0.49 -0.57 12.25
C ALA A 86 0.45 -1.60 11.58
N TYR A 87 0.58 -2.79 12.16
CA TYR A 87 1.33 -3.90 11.55
C TYR A 87 0.76 -4.29 10.19
N PHE A 88 -0.57 -4.44 10.06
CA PHE A 88 -1.21 -4.72 8.77
C PHE A 88 -1.09 -3.58 7.75
N ALA A 89 -0.97 -2.32 8.20
CA ALA A 89 -0.69 -1.18 7.33
C ALA A 89 0.75 -1.20 6.78
N LEU A 90 1.74 -1.58 7.61
CA LEU A 90 3.14 -1.70 7.19
C LEU A 90 3.41 -2.95 6.35
N SER A 91 2.73 -4.05 6.67
CA SER A 91 2.82 -5.33 5.97
C SER A 91 1.52 -5.63 5.25
N PRO A 92 1.16 -4.88 4.20
CA PRO A 92 0.03 -5.24 3.36
C PRO A 92 0.44 -6.52 2.64
N ARG A 93 0.09 -7.68 3.21
CA ARG A 93 0.11 -8.97 2.53
C ARG A 93 -0.98 -8.95 1.46
N THR A 94 -0.80 -8.14 0.43
CA THR A 94 -1.51 -8.31 -0.82
C THR A 94 -1.01 -9.64 -1.37
N LYS A 95 -1.87 -10.66 -1.39
CA LYS A 95 -1.61 -11.86 -2.19
C LYS A 95 -1.25 -11.34 -3.58
N THR A 96 0.02 -11.45 -3.96
CA THR A 96 0.51 -10.85 -5.20
C THR A 96 -0.40 -11.33 -6.31
N ARG A 97 -0.72 -10.46 -7.27
CA ARG A 97 -1.55 -10.82 -8.43
C ARG A 97 -0.99 -12.05 -9.15
N ALA A 98 0.30 -12.36 -8.98
CA ALA A 98 0.95 -13.62 -9.34
C ALA A 98 0.29 -14.87 -8.73
N GLU A 99 -0.03 -14.90 -7.43
CA GLU A 99 -0.73 -16.03 -6.79
C GLU A 99 -2.19 -16.12 -7.24
N ARG A 100 -2.87 -14.98 -7.39
CA ARG A 100 -4.26 -14.95 -7.88
C ARG A 100 -4.36 -15.36 -9.35
N ARG A 101 -3.42 -14.92 -10.19
CA ARG A 101 -3.26 -15.39 -11.59
C ARG A 101 -2.94 -16.87 -11.62
N LYS A 102 -2.00 -17.37 -10.80
CA LYS A 102 -1.72 -18.82 -10.68
C LYS A 102 -2.99 -19.60 -10.36
N TRP A 103 -3.85 -19.10 -9.48
CA TRP A 103 -5.13 -19.74 -9.16
C TRP A 103 -6.15 -19.68 -10.31
N VAL A 104 -6.30 -18.54 -11.00
CA VAL A 104 -7.20 -18.41 -12.16
C VAL A 104 -6.71 -19.24 -13.36
N GLN A 105 -5.40 -19.28 -13.58
CA GLN A 105 -4.77 -19.97 -14.71
C GLN A 105 -4.73 -21.48 -14.49
N ARG A 106 -4.53 -21.95 -13.23
CA ARG A 106 -4.81 -23.35 -12.84
C ARG A 106 -6.28 -23.73 -13.06
N ARG A 107 -7.21 -22.79 -12.86
CA ARG A 107 -8.65 -23.02 -13.08
C ARG A 107 -9.07 -23.10 -14.56
N LYS A 108 -8.28 -22.53 -15.48
CA LYS A 108 -8.66 -22.44 -16.91
C LYS A 108 -8.03 -23.50 -17.83
N GLY A 109 -7.24 -24.44 -17.30
CA GLY A 109 -6.66 -25.53 -18.09
C GLY A 109 -5.47 -25.08 -18.94
N GLN A 110 -4.39 -25.86 -18.90
CA GLN A 110 -3.20 -25.69 -19.74
C GLN A 110 -3.42 -26.38 -21.10
N PRO A 111 -3.30 -25.66 -22.23
CA PRO A 111 -2.71 -26.23 -23.43
C PRO A 111 -1.21 -25.91 -23.39
N GLN A 112 -0.41 -26.97 -23.35
CA GLN A 112 1.03 -26.91 -23.53
C GLN A 112 1.31 -26.40 -24.95
N SER A 113 1.95 -25.23 -25.07
CA SER A 113 2.43 -24.68 -26.35
C SER A 113 3.94 -24.58 -26.28
N ASP A 114 4.57 -25.32 -27.17
CA ASP A 114 6.01 -25.51 -27.28
C ASP A 114 6.74 -24.18 -27.49
N ALA A 115 7.82 -24.02 -26.73
CA ALA A 115 8.61 -22.79 -26.69
C ALA A 115 9.59 -22.75 -27.85
N THR A 116 9.52 -21.71 -28.69
CA THR A 116 10.75 -21.16 -29.29
C THR A 116 10.54 -19.68 -29.64
N THR A 117 11.33 -18.81 -28.99
CA THR A 117 11.50 -17.38 -29.27
C THR A 117 10.32 -16.44 -28.96
N ALA A 118 9.09 -16.69 -29.44
CA ALA A 118 7.93 -15.82 -29.18
C ALA A 118 7.50 -15.80 -27.70
N GLY A 119 7.65 -16.94 -27.01
CA GLY A 119 7.35 -17.06 -25.58
C GLY A 119 8.28 -16.27 -24.68
N LYS A 120 9.56 -16.09 -25.05
CA LYS A 120 10.52 -15.30 -24.27
C LYS A 120 10.23 -13.80 -24.35
N ALA A 121 9.83 -13.30 -25.53
CA ALA A 121 9.41 -11.91 -25.71
C ALA A 121 8.12 -11.60 -24.93
N ALA A 122 7.12 -12.50 -24.99
CA ALA A 122 5.89 -12.39 -24.20
C ALA A 122 6.13 -12.53 -22.68
N GLN A 123 7.16 -13.28 -22.28
CA GLN A 123 7.57 -13.40 -20.89
C GLN A 123 8.31 -12.15 -20.39
N GLN A 124 9.10 -11.49 -21.24
CA GLN A 124 9.70 -10.19 -20.95
C GLN A 124 8.65 -9.08 -20.79
N ASP A 125 7.53 -9.14 -21.53
CA ASP A 125 6.37 -8.25 -21.31
C ASP A 125 5.63 -8.50 -19.98
N GLN A 126 5.78 -9.68 -19.37
CA GLN A 126 5.23 -9.95 -18.04
C GLN A 126 6.14 -9.52 -16.89
N ILE A 127 7.43 -9.34 -17.13
CA ILE A 127 8.36 -8.86 -16.10
C ILE A 127 8.19 -7.34 -16.03
N ASN A 128 7.64 -6.84 -14.92
CA ASN A 128 7.60 -5.41 -14.67
C ASN A 128 9.04 -4.88 -14.48
N LEU A 129 9.61 -4.26 -15.51
CA LEU A 129 11.00 -3.82 -15.58
C LEU A 129 11.25 -2.52 -14.81
N LEU A 130 10.18 -1.86 -14.36
CA LEU A 130 10.22 -0.67 -13.51
C LEU A 130 10.18 -1.02 -12.01
N PHE A 131 9.80 -2.25 -11.65
CA PHE A 131 9.69 -2.66 -10.25
C PHE A 131 11.03 -3.16 -9.70
N PHE A 132 11.57 -2.45 -8.70
CA PHE A 132 12.88 -2.74 -8.09
C PHE A 132 13.05 -4.19 -7.63
N GLY A 133 12.00 -4.83 -7.11
CA GLY A 133 12.08 -6.22 -6.65
C GLY A 133 12.33 -7.21 -7.79
N HIS A 134 11.72 -6.99 -8.96
CA HIS A 134 11.99 -7.81 -10.14
C HIS A 134 13.38 -7.55 -10.70
N ILE A 135 13.82 -6.28 -10.71
CA ILE A 135 15.16 -5.90 -11.16
C ILE A 135 16.21 -6.60 -10.29
N ALA A 136 16.11 -6.44 -8.96
CA ALA A 136 17.05 -7.03 -8.01
C ALA A 136 17.08 -8.57 -8.07
N THR A 137 15.94 -9.21 -8.37
CA THR A 137 15.86 -10.67 -8.46
C THR A 137 16.40 -11.22 -9.79
N HIS A 138 16.07 -10.57 -10.92
CA HIS A 138 16.38 -11.10 -12.25
C HIS A 138 17.74 -10.62 -12.80
N TYR A 139 18.28 -9.51 -12.27
CA TYR A 139 19.51 -8.89 -12.78
C TYR A 139 20.64 -8.83 -11.73
N LYS A 140 20.54 -9.64 -10.66
CA LYS A 140 21.44 -9.65 -9.49
C LYS A 140 22.94 -9.65 -9.85
N ASP A 141 23.32 -10.36 -10.91
CA ASP A 141 24.71 -10.54 -11.35
C ASP A 141 24.96 -10.06 -12.80
N GLN A 142 24.01 -9.31 -13.39
CA GLN A 142 24.06 -8.88 -14.80
C GLN A 142 23.73 -7.38 -14.96
N GLY A 143 24.40 -6.53 -14.17
CA GLY A 143 24.23 -5.07 -14.21
C GLY A 143 24.25 -4.42 -15.61
N PRO A 144 25.17 -4.79 -16.53
CA PRO A 144 25.19 -4.26 -17.89
C PRO A 144 23.93 -4.58 -18.72
N SER A 145 23.25 -5.70 -18.42
CA SER A 145 22.08 -6.15 -19.20
C SER A 145 20.80 -5.38 -18.85
N TYR A 146 20.70 -4.82 -17.63
CA TYR A 146 19.56 -3.95 -17.29
C TYR A 146 19.61 -2.62 -18.04
N HIS A 147 20.79 -2.05 -18.29
CA HIS A 147 20.94 -0.82 -19.08
C HIS A 147 20.42 -1.00 -20.52
N GLU A 148 20.71 -2.14 -21.16
CA GLU A 148 20.21 -2.48 -22.50
C GLU A 148 18.68 -2.61 -22.49
N VAL A 149 18.13 -3.33 -21.51
CA VAL A 149 16.68 -3.50 -21.35
C VAL A 149 15.97 -2.18 -21.08
N LEU A 150 16.55 -1.31 -20.25
CA LEU A 150 16.03 0.02 -19.98
C LEU A 150 16.06 0.90 -21.25
N THR A 151 17.17 0.86 -21.99
CA THR A 151 17.29 1.59 -23.26
C THR A 151 16.24 1.13 -24.26
N LEU A 152 16.02 -0.19 -24.37
CA LEU A 152 15.02 -0.77 -25.26
C LEU A 152 13.59 -0.35 -24.89
N ILE A 153 13.24 -0.36 -23.61
CA ILE A 153 11.89 0.02 -23.20
C ILE A 153 11.64 1.54 -23.31
N THR A 154 12.66 2.38 -23.09
CA THR A 154 12.50 3.84 -23.21
C THR A 154 12.35 4.32 -24.65
N LYS A 155 12.78 3.52 -25.64
CA LYS A 155 12.60 3.83 -27.07
C LYS A 155 11.14 3.66 -27.53
N ASP A 156 10.37 2.83 -26.83
CA ASP A 156 8.97 2.53 -27.14
C ASP A 156 8.04 3.20 -26.12
N ARG A 157 7.46 4.35 -26.52
CA ARG A 157 6.59 5.16 -25.65
C ARG A 157 5.33 4.43 -25.21
N GLU A 158 4.73 3.61 -26.08
CA GLU A 158 3.51 2.87 -25.75
C GLU A 158 3.82 1.78 -24.73
N ARG A 159 4.88 1.01 -24.97
CA ARG A 159 5.30 -0.06 -24.05
C ARG A 159 5.70 0.48 -22.68
N LEU A 160 6.45 1.59 -22.64
CA LEU A 160 6.81 2.26 -21.38
C LEU A 160 5.55 2.72 -20.63
N THR A 161 4.63 3.39 -21.32
CA THR A 161 3.39 3.89 -20.70
C THR A 161 2.54 2.73 -20.15
N GLY A 162 2.47 1.60 -20.87
CA GLY A 162 1.81 0.38 -20.40
C GLY A 162 2.43 -0.18 -19.11
N GLN A 163 3.76 -0.19 -18.99
CA GLN A 163 4.43 -0.64 -17.76
C GLN A 163 4.21 0.33 -16.58
N ILE A 164 4.26 1.63 -16.82
CA ILE A 164 3.96 2.64 -15.79
C ILE A 164 2.51 2.48 -15.30
N ALA A 165 1.56 2.32 -16.21
CA ALA A 165 0.15 2.11 -15.88
C ALA A 165 -0.06 0.83 -15.04
N ALA A 166 0.64 -0.25 -15.36
CA ALA A 166 0.62 -1.48 -14.56
C ALA A 166 1.16 -1.23 -13.14
N GLN A 167 2.26 -0.47 -13.01
CA GLN A 167 2.81 -0.13 -11.69
C GLN A 167 1.87 0.78 -10.88
N ILE A 168 1.24 1.78 -11.51
CA ILE A 168 0.25 2.65 -10.87
C ILE A 168 -0.89 1.80 -10.30
N HIS A 169 -1.40 0.85 -11.08
CA HIS A 169 -2.49 -0.03 -10.63
C HIS A 169 -2.10 -0.86 -9.40
N GLU A 170 -0.93 -1.51 -9.43
CA GLU A 170 -0.45 -2.31 -8.29
C GLU A 170 -0.18 -1.42 -7.05
N ASN A 171 0.46 -0.26 -7.24
CA ASN A 171 0.74 0.68 -6.15
C ASN A 171 -0.54 1.26 -5.56
N SER A 172 -1.57 1.52 -6.38
CA SER A 172 -2.86 2.03 -5.91
C SER A 172 -3.58 1.01 -5.01
N HIS A 173 -3.49 -0.28 -5.35
CA HIS A 173 -3.99 -1.35 -4.49
C HIS A 173 -3.26 -1.43 -3.15
N VAL A 174 -1.93 -1.31 -3.17
CA VAL A 174 -1.12 -1.27 -1.94
C VAL A 174 -1.52 -0.06 -1.09
N ALA A 175 -1.54 1.14 -1.68
CA ALA A 175 -1.93 2.37 -0.99
C ALA A 175 -3.31 2.25 -0.34
N THR A 176 -4.31 1.77 -1.08
CA THR A 176 -5.68 1.58 -0.58
C THR A 176 -5.71 0.66 0.65
N ASN A 177 -4.97 -0.45 0.62
CA ASN A 177 -4.89 -1.35 1.77
C ASN A 177 -4.17 -0.69 2.96
N LYS A 178 -3.08 0.04 2.73
CA LYS A 178 -2.38 0.77 3.80
C LYS A 178 -3.30 1.78 4.47
N PHE A 179 -4.01 2.60 3.68
CA PHE A 179 -4.97 3.58 4.20
C PHE A 179 -6.09 2.94 5.02
N LYS A 180 -6.65 1.82 4.55
CA LYS A 180 -7.69 1.10 5.30
C LYS A 180 -7.23 0.68 6.70
N TYR A 181 -6.00 0.19 6.83
CA TYR A 181 -5.48 -0.28 8.11
C TYR A 181 -4.97 0.87 8.99
N VAL A 182 -4.32 1.90 8.43
CA VAL A 182 -3.89 3.06 9.23
C VAL A 182 -5.09 3.82 9.80
N ASP A 183 -6.18 3.98 9.04
CA ASP A 183 -7.40 4.62 9.56
C ASP A 183 -8.03 3.83 10.72
N ARG A 184 -7.91 2.50 10.70
CA ARG A 184 -8.36 1.63 11.80
C ARG A 184 -7.44 1.72 13.00
N ALA A 185 -6.13 1.80 12.78
CA ALA A 185 -5.14 1.98 13.84
C ALA A 185 -5.35 3.32 14.56
N ILE A 186 -5.55 4.41 13.81
CA ILE A 186 -5.85 5.74 14.37
C ILE A 186 -7.13 5.71 15.21
N LYS A 187 -8.20 5.09 14.73
CA LYS A 187 -9.46 4.98 15.50
C LYS A 187 -9.29 4.18 16.79
N ALA A 188 -8.52 3.09 16.75
CA ALA A 188 -8.23 2.30 17.93
C ALA A 188 -7.38 3.09 18.94
N GLU A 189 -6.38 3.84 18.47
CA GLU A 189 -5.55 4.70 19.32
C GLU A 189 -6.36 5.84 19.96
N LEU A 190 -7.26 6.49 19.21
CA LEU A 190 -8.16 7.50 19.77
C LEU A 190 -9.09 6.92 20.85
N ALA A 191 -9.53 5.66 20.68
CA ALA A 191 -10.31 4.97 21.71
C ALA A 191 -9.46 4.67 22.95
N ALA A 192 -8.20 4.24 22.80
CA ALA A 192 -7.27 4.04 23.92
C ALA A 192 -7.08 5.36 24.69
N VAL A 193 -6.75 6.45 24.01
CA VAL A 193 -6.61 7.77 24.66
C VAL A 193 -7.89 8.18 25.43
N ALA A 194 -9.08 7.91 24.89
CA ALA A 194 -10.33 8.20 25.59
C ALA A 194 -10.52 7.32 26.85
N VAL A 195 -10.15 6.04 26.79
CA VAL A 195 -10.19 5.13 27.95
C VAL A 195 -9.16 5.56 28.99
N LEU A 196 -7.95 5.94 28.58
CA LEU A 196 -6.90 6.46 29.45
C LEU A 196 -7.36 7.69 30.25
N ILE A 197 -8.12 8.61 29.63
CA ILE A 197 -8.74 9.73 30.35
C ILE A 197 -9.70 9.22 31.44
N GLY A 198 -10.49 8.19 31.15
CA GLY A 198 -11.34 7.53 32.14
C GLY A 198 -10.54 6.90 33.29
N ILE A 199 -9.39 6.30 33.00
CA ILE A 199 -8.47 5.75 34.01
C ILE A 199 -7.97 6.88 34.92
N VAL A 200 -7.51 8.00 34.35
CA VAL A 200 -7.07 9.16 35.12
C VAL A 200 -8.17 9.64 36.07
N ILE A 201 -9.40 9.77 35.59
CA ILE A 201 -10.55 10.17 36.42
C ILE A 201 -10.80 9.15 37.54
N SER A 202 -10.77 7.86 37.21
CA SER A 202 -10.98 6.79 38.20
C SER A 202 -9.92 6.78 39.29
N VAL A 203 -8.66 7.05 38.95
CA VAL A 203 -7.56 7.17 39.92
C VAL A 203 -7.77 8.40 40.82
N ILE A 204 -8.07 9.56 40.23
CA ILE A 204 -8.29 10.79 41.00
C ILE A 204 -9.49 10.68 41.96
N VAL A 205 -10.56 10.01 41.56
CA VAL A 205 -11.76 9.82 42.42
C VAL A 205 -11.56 8.70 43.45
N GLY A 206 -10.66 7.76 43.18
CA GLY A 206 -10.34 6.65 44.08
C GLY A 206 -9.38 7.02 45.22
N HIS A 207 -8.69 8.16 45.12
CA HIS A 207 -7.91 8.79 46.20
C HIS A 207 -8.75 9.80 46.99
#